data_AF-A0A9D2EZ39-F1
#
_entry.id   AF-A0A9D2EZ39-F1
#
_cell.length_a   1.000
_cell.length_b   1.000
_cell.length_c   1.000
_cell.angle_alpha   90.00
_cell.angle_beta   90.00
_cell.angle_gamma   90.00
#
_symmetry.space_group_name_H-M   'P 1'
#
loop_
_entity.id
_entity.type
_entity.pdbx_description
1 polymer ?
#
loop_
_entity_poly.entity_id
_entity_poly.type
_entity_poly.pdbx_seq_one_letter_code
_entity_poly.pdbx_strand_id
1 'polypeptide(L)'
;MTNLPNQLRAAAFLASRDAYVKGAFALPALWVAWVLLTALLAPAGTVMSMSFESGFLGLVSLGSCFGTCLAVTGLVVHDLSSGGLRAAMVSAGGRQAYVASRAILALALAVLLSVWSALLGLLFLLVPHVCEGASAAELALRVLARTLVSWTYAVFGLLLLWLARRSRGFGGTVLVAALLGAGLLNYVLMLPLIALIPLSSVVPALQGVAYGMFQLLAPLIPSALLGSVTGAAGLDLLPVVTCVVCVIACLAASRALMARASL
;
A
#
# COMPACT_ATOMS: atom_id res chain seq x y z
N MET A 1 -14.02 -25.80 2.72
CA MET A 1 -12.87 -25.59 1.81
C MET A 1 -13.20 -24.44 0.87
N THR A 2 -12.48 -23.32 0.96
CA THR A 2 -12.68 -22.17 0.07
C THR A 2 -11.95 -22.43 -1.24
N ASN A 3 -12.70 -22.59 -2.33
CA ASN A 3 -12.11 -22.81 -3.65
C ASN A 3 -11.49 -21.49 -4.11
N LEU A 4 -10.17 -21.35 -3.96
CA LEU A 4 -9.37 -20.16 -4.33
C LEU A 4 -9.69 -19.64 -5.75
N PRO A 5 -9.93 -20.48 -6.77
CA PRO A 5 -10.35 -20.01 -8.10
C PRO A 5 -11.67 -19.25 -8.09
N ASN A 6 -12.64 -19.68 -7.28
CA ASN A 6 -13.94 -19.02 -7.18
C ASN A 6 -13.83 -17.69 -6.44
N GLN A 7 -12.95 -17.60 -5.44
CA GLN A 7 -12.68 -16.34 -4.74
C GLN A 7 -12.01 -15.32 -5.67
N LEU A 8 -11.06 -15.75 -6.50
CA LEU A 8 -10.41 -14.89 -7.50
C LEU A 8 -11.40 -14.41 -8.56
N ARG A 9 -12.30 -15.27 -9.04
CA ARG A 9 -13.34 -14.88 -10.01
C ARG A 9 -14.32 -13.87 -9.43
N ALA A 10 -14.78 -14.08 -8.20
CA ALA A 10 -15.67 -13.14 -7.51
C ALA A 10 -14.97 -11.79 -7.24
N ALA A 11 -13.71 -11.84 -6.81
CA ALA A 11 -12.83 -10.67 -6.62
C ALA A 11 -12.69 -9.88 -7.92
N ALA A 12 -12.37 -10.54 -9.04
CA ALA A 12 -12.23 -9.92 -10.35
C ALA A 12 -13.54 -9.31 -10.85
N PHE A 13 -14.66 -10.00 -10.67
CA PHE A 13 -15.98 -9.49 -11.03
C PHE A 13 -16.33 -8.20 -10.28
N LEU A 14 -16.15 -8.18 -8.96
CA LEU A 14 -16.36 -6.98 -8.14
C LEU A 14 -15.41 -5.86 -8.55
N ALA A 15 -14.12 -6.17 -8.73
CA ALA A 15 -13.11 -5.19 -9.12
C ALA A 15 -13.41 -4.53 -10.47
N SER A 16 -13.93 -5.28 -11.45
CA SER A 16 -14.22 -4.75 -12.80
C SER A 16 -15.36 -3.74 -12.83
N ARG A 17 -16.29 -3.79 -11.87
CA ARG A 17 -17.49 -2.94 -11.85
C ARG A 17 -17.40 -1.77 -10.87
N ASP A 18 -16.45 -1.82 -9.95
CA ASP A 18 -16.31 -0.82 -8.90
C ASP A 18 -15.62 0.47 -9.41
N ALA A 19 -16.22 1.62 -9.08
CA ALA A 19 -15.71 2.93 -9.51
C ALA A 19 -14.39 3.31 -8.83
N TYR A 20 -14.16 2.88 -7.58
CA TYR A 20 -12.91 3.12 -6.87
C TYR A 20 -11.75 2.33 -7.47
N VAL A 21 -12.01 1.10 -7.90
CA VAL A 21 -11.01 0.30 -8.61
C VAL A 21 -10.63 0.97 -9.93
N LYS A 22 -11.63 1.39 -10.74
CA LYS A 22 -11.37 2.13 -11.97
C LYS A 22 -10.59 3.42 -11.71
N GLY A 23 -10.96 4.17 -10.67
CA GLY A 23 -10.24 5.37 -10.24
C GLY A 23 -8.79 5.08 -9.84
N ALA A 24 -8.54 3.98 -9.13
CA ALA A 24 -7.19 3.55 -8.75
C ALA A 24 -6.29 3.23 -9.95
N PHE A 25 -6.84 2.71 -11.05
CA PHE A 25 -6.10 2.51 -12.31
C PHE A 25 -5.95 3.79 -13.11
N ALA A 26 -6.96 4.67 -13.11
CA ALA A 26 -6.95 5.91 -13.89
C ALA A 26 -5.99 6.97 -13.34
N LEU A 27 -5.89 7.10 -12.01
CA LEU A 27 -5.07 8.15 -11.37
C LEU A 27 -3.57 8.08 -11.73
N PRO A 28 -2.90 6.90 -11.67
CA PRO A 28 -1.53 6.75 -12.18
C PRO A 28 -1.39 7.16 -13.65
N ALA A 29 -2.35 6.79 -14.50
CA ALA A 29 -2.32 7.10 -15.92
C ALA A 29 -2.46 8.61 -16.18
N LEU A 30 -3.37 9.28 -15.47
CA LEU A 30 -3.53 10.73 -15.54
C LEU A 30 -2.28 11.47 -15.06
N TRP A 31 -1.63 10.95 -14.01
CA TRP A 31 -0.38 11.52 -13.51
C TRP A 31 0.75 11.40 -14.55
N VAL A 32 0.90 10.24 -15.19
CA VAL A 32 1.89 10.07 -16.28
C VAL A 32 1.57 10.97 -17.46
N ALA A 33 0.32 11.04 -17.89
CA ALA A 33 -0.09 11.94 -18.98
C ALA A 33 0.25 13.40 -18.67
N TRP A 34 0.00 13.84 -17.42
CA TRP A 34 0.38 15.16 -16.95
C TRP A 34 1.89 15.39 -16.99
N VAL A 35 2.70 14.47 -16.46
CA VAL A 35 4.17 14.56 -16.47
C VAL A 35 4.74 14.60 -17.88
N LEU A 36 4.22 13.78 -18.80
CA LEU A 36 4.64 13.80 -20.21
C LEU A 36 4.27 15.12 -20.88
N LEU A 37 3.06 15.61 -20.64
CA LEU A 37 2.59 16.87 -21.21
C LEU A 37 3.40 18.06 -20.70
N THR A 38 3.72 18.12 -19.41
CA THR A 38 4.57 19.19 -18.87
C THR A 38 6.00 19.08 -19.36
N ALA A 39 6.56 17.87 -19.49
CA ALA A 39 7.91 17.67 -20.02
C ALA A 39 8.02 18.09 -21.50
N LEU A 40 7.00 17.82 -22.31
CA LEU A 40 6.97 18.19 -23.73
C LEU A 40 6.74 19.69 -23.97
N LEU A 41 5.99 20.35 -23.09
CA LEU A 41 5.68 21.79 -23.21
C LEU A 41 6.71 22.69 -22.51
N ALA A 42 7.65 22.12 -21.75
CA ALA A 42 8.63 22.90 -21.01
C ALA A 42 9.64 23.58 -21.97
N PRO A 43 9.91 24.89 -21.82
CA PRO A 43 10.93 25.56 -22.61
C PRO A 43 12.32 24.95 -22.34
N ALA A 44 13.11 24.81 -23.41
CA ALA A 44 14.46 24.26 -23.36
C ALA A 44 15.29 24.95 -22.25
N GLY A 45 15.71 24.17 -21.25
CA GLY A 45 16.49 24.66 -20.09
C GLY A 45 15.72 24.81 -18.76
N THR A 46 14.40 24.59 -18.73
CA THR A 46 13.61 24.63 -17.47
C THR A 46 13.31 23.24 -16.88
N VAL A 47 13.69 22.17 -17.58
CA VAL A 47 13.46 20.80 -17.10
C VAL A 47 14.46 20.52 -15.98
N MET A 48 13.99 20.52 -14.73
CA MET A 48 14.73 19.88 -13.63
C MET A 48 14.98 18.43 -14.06
N SER A 49 16.25 18.03 -14.13
CA SER A 49 16.64 16.66 -14.43
C SER A 49 16.02 15.74 -13.38
N MET A 50 14.93 15.06 -13.74
CA MET A 50 14.30 14.07 -12.88
C MET A 50 15.04 12.75 -13.09
N SER A 51 15.53 12.13 -12.01
CA SER A 51 16.07 10.77 -12.13
C SER A 51 14.94 9.82 -12.50
N PHE A 52 15.16 8.97 -13.53
CA PHE A 52 14.18 7.95 -13.96
C PHE A 52 13.62 7.20 -12.77
N GLU A 53 14.53 6.75 -11.92
CA GLU A 53 14.26 5.89 -10.79
C GLU A 53 13.33 6.56 -9.77
N SER A 54 13.54 7.84 -9.45
CA SER A 54 12.67 8.54 -8.49
C SER A 54 11.25 8.71 -9.03
N GLY A 55 11.10 9.06 -10.32
CA GLY A 55 9.81 9.19 -10.98
C GLY A 55 9.08 7.85 -11.12
N PHE A 56 9.78 6.83 -11.61
CA PHE A 56 9.26 5.46 -11.76
C PHE A 56 8.79 4.90 -10.42
N LEU A 57 9.65 4.93 -9.41
CA LEU A 57 9.31 4.41 -8.09
C LEU A 57 8.19 5.24 -7.45
N GLY A 58 8.22 6.57 -7.57
CA GLY A 58 7.15 7.46 -7.11
C GLY A 58 5.78 7.08 -7.68
N LEU A 59 5.72 6.83 -9.00
CA LEU A 59 4.52 6.34 -9.66
C LEU A 59 4.05 4.99 -9.13
N VAL A 60 4.98 4.04 -8.98
CA VAL A 60 4.67 2.72 -8.42
C VAL A 60 4.08 2.88 -7.02
N SER A 61 4.64 3.72 -6.16
CA SER A 61 4.05 3.98 -4.83
C SER A 61 2.67 4.62 -4.89
N LEU A 62 2.43 5.54 -5.83
CA LEU A 62 1.14 6.17 -6.01
C LEU A 62 0.07 5.14 -6.42
N GLY A 63 0.35 4.32 -7.44
CA GLY A 63 -0.62 3.31 -7.86
C GLY A 63 -0.71 2.12 -6.90
N SER A 64 0.41 1.60 -6.43
CA SER A 64 0.43 0.42 -5.55
C SER A 64 -0.11 0.77 -4.17
N CYS A 65 0.40 1.81 -3.50
CA CYS A 65 0.04 2.06 -2.10
C CYS A 65 -1.29 2.82 -2.02
N PHE A 66 -1.34 4.03 -2.60
CA PHE A 66 -2.55 4.83 -2.57
C PHE A 66 -3.69 4.17 -3.37
N GLY A 67 -3.41 3.71 -4.59
CA GLY A 67 -4.42 3.05 -5.43
C GLY A 67 -5.01 1.79 -4.79
N THR A 68 -4.18 0.92 -4.20
CA THR A 68 -4.70 -0.28 -3.51
C THR A 68 -5.51 0.10 -2.28
N CYS A 69 -5.04 1.06 -1.48
CA CYS A 69 -5.81 1.55 -0.34
C CYS A 69 -7.15 2.12 -0.78
N LEU A 70 -7.20 2.91 -1.85
CA LEU A 70 -8.42 3.49 -2.40
C LEU A 70 -9.40 2.40 -2.87
N ALA A 71 -8.91 1.45 -3.68
CA ALA A 71 -9.69 0.36 -4.23
C ALA A 71 -10.28 -0.54 -3.13
N VAL A 72 -9.45 -0.96 -2.18
CA VAL A 72 -9.86 -1.86 -1.09
C VAL A 72 -10.82 -1.16 -0.13
N THR A 73 -10.55 0.10 0.22
CA THR A 73 -11.42 0.89 1.10
C THR A 73 -12.78 1.14 0.44
N GLY A 74 -12.79 1.49 -0.85
CA GLY A 74 -14.01 1.69 -1.63
C GLY A 74 -14.88 0.45 -1.69
N LEU A 75 -14.29 -0.70 -2.01
CA LEU A 75 -14.98 -2.00 -2.06
C LEU A 75 -15.64 -2.36 -0.72
N VAL A 76 -14.92 -2.17 0.40
CA VAL A 76 -15.49 -2.47 1.73
C VAL A 76 -16.58 -1.50 2.13
N VAL A 77 -16.47 -0.22 1.77
CA VAL A 77 -17.55 0.73 2.00
C VAL A 77 -18.81 0.36 1.21
N HIS A 78 -18.65 -0.10 -0.03
CA HIS A 78 -19.75 -0.65 -0.82
C HIS A 78 -20.39 -1.88 -0.14
N ASP A 79 -19.59 -2.81 0.37
CA ASP A 79 -20.10 -3.98 1.12
C ASP A 79 -20.89 -3.59 2.38
N LEU A 80 -20.42 -2.57 3.11
CA LEU A 80 -21.08 -2.05 4.31
C LEU A 80 -22.41 -1.37 3.96
N SER A 81 -22.45 -0.59 2.87
CA SER A 81 -23.65 0.13 2.43
C SER A 81 -24.75 -0.78 1.86
N SER A 82 -24.36 -1.86 1.18
CA SER A 82 -25.27 -2.81 0.51
C SER A 82 -25.76 -3.93 1.42
N GLY A 83 -25.29 -3.99 2.67
CA GLY A 83 -25.60 -5.09 3.60
C GLY A 83 -24.91 -6.41 3.24
N GLY A 84 -24.00 -6.43 2.25
CA GLY A 84 -23.21 -7.62 1.89
C GLY A 84 -22.38 -8.17 3.05
N LEU A 85 -21.97 -7.29 3.97
CA LEU A 85 -21.32 -7.67 5.23
C LEU A 85 -22.22 -8.58 6.10
N ARG A 86 -23.54 -8.36 6.12
CA ARG A 86 -24.47 -9.14 6.95
C ARG A 86 -24.56 -10.60 6.48
N ALA A 87 -24.59 -10.83 5.17
CA ALA A 87 -24.65 -12.17 4.59
C ALA A 87 -23.38 -13.00 4.91
N ALA A 88 -22.22 -12.35 4.94
CA ALA A 88 -20.95 -13.01 5.29
C ALA A 88 -20.79 -13.25 6.81
N MET A 89 -21.51 -12.50 7.65
CA MET A 89 -21.38 -12.57 9.11
C MET A 89 -22.28 -13.61 9.81
N VAL A 90 -23.14 -14.31 9.06
CA VAL A 90 -24.11 -15.29 9.59
C VAL A 90 -23.45 -16.45 10.34
N SER A 91 -22.24 -16.88 9.95
CA SER A 91 -21.51 -17.96 10.61
C SER A 91 -20.06 -17.59 10.93
N ALA A 92 -19.49 -18.21 11.96
CA ALA A 92 -18.08 -18.00 12.34
C ALA A 92 -17.12 -18.36 11.19
N GLY A 93 -17.40 -19.44 10.45
CA GLY A 93 -16.64 -19.83 9.26
C GLY A 93 -16.77 -18.81 8.12
N GLY A 94 -17.97 -18.24 7.92
CA GLY A 94 -18.20 -17.17 6.94
C GLY A 94 -17.41 -15.90 7.24
N ARG A 95 -17.35 -15.49 8.52
CA ARG A 95 -16.58 -14.32 8.97
C ARG A 95 -15.08 -14.46 8.69
N GLN A 96 -14.51 -15.63 8.97
CA GLN A 96 -13.09 -15.89 8.71
C GLN A 96 -12.79 -15.94 7.21
N ALA A 97 -13.66 -16.59 6.42
CA ALA A 97 -13.53 -16.64 4.97
C ALA A 97 -13.63 -15.25 4.33
N TYR A 98 -14.48 -14.38 4.87
CA TYR A 98 -14.61 -12.98 4.42
C TYR A 98 -13.33 -12.18 4.64
N VAL A 99 -12.77 -12.21 5.85
CA VAL A 99 -11.51 -11.51 6.17
C VAL A 99 -10.37 -12.00 5.26
N ALA A 100 -10.24 -13.33 5.10
CA ALA A 100 -9.23 -13.92 4.22
C ALA A 100 -9.44 -13.50 2.75
N SER A 101 -10.68 -13.55 2.26
CA SER A 101 -10.99 -13.16 0.87
C SER A 101 -10.66 -11.70 0.59
N ARG A 102 -10.91 -10.78 1.54
CA ARG A 102 -10.58 -9.35 1.37
C ARG A 102 -9.07 -9.09 1.45
N ALA A 103 -8.35 -9.84 2.27
CA ALA A 103 -6.89 -9.78 2.33
C ALA A 103 -6.23 -10.28 1.03
N ILE A 104 -6.75 -11.37 0.44
CA ILE A 104 -6.28 -11.91 -0.85
C ILE A 104 -6.61 -10.93 -1.99
N LEU A 105 -7.81 -10.35 -1.98
CA LEU A 105 -8.19 -9.31 -2.94
C LEU A 105 -7.27 -8.09 -2.86
N ALA A 106 -6.92 -7.65 -1.64
CA ALA A 106 -5.98 -6.55 -1.44
C ALA A 106 -4.59 -6.87 -2.00
N LEU A 107 -4.11 -8.10 -1.84
CA LEU A 107 -2.84 -8.55 -2.45
C LEU A 107 -2.92 -8.55 -3.97
N ALA A 108 -4.00 -9.11 -4.53
CA ALA A 108 -4.19 -9.16 -5.98
C ALA A 108 -4.24 -7.75 -6.59
N LEU A 109 -4.94 -6.82 -5.95
CA LEU A 109 -4.99 -5.41 -6.35
C LEU A 109 -3.62 -4.73 -6.22
N ALA A 110 -2.89 -4.97 -5.14
CA ALA A 110 -1.53 -4.45 -4.98
C ALA A 110 -0.61 -4.90 -6.12
N VAL A 111 -0.63 -6.19 -6.47
CA VAL A 111 0.17 -6.73 -7.57
C VAL A 111 -0.25 -6.10 -8.90
N LEU A 112 -1.55 -6.08 -9.21
CA LEU A 112 -2.05 -5.54 -10.48
C LEU A 112 -1.75 -4.04 -10.64
N LEU A 113 -1.96 -3.25 -9.59
CA LEU A 113 -1.68 -1.81 -9.61
C LEU A 113 -0.19 -1.51 -9.63
N SER A 114 0.64 -2.31 -8.97
CA SER A 114 2.10 -2.22 -9.10
C SER A 114 2.56 -2.50 -10.52
N VAL A 115 2.07 -3.58 -11.15
CA VAL A 115 2.41 -3.93 -12.54
C VAL A 115 1.93 -2.85 -13.49
N TRP A 116 0.68 -2.39 -13.34
CA TRP A 116 0.13 -1.30 -14.14
C TRP A 116 0.96 -0.02 -14.03
N SER A 117 1.32 0.38 -12.81
CA SER A 117 2.12 1.58 -12.55
C SER A 117 3.55 1.45 -13.05
N ALA A 118 4.13 0.26 -12.96
CA ALA A 118 5.45 -0.03 -13.52
C ALA A 118 5.42 0.08 -15.06
N LEU A 119 4.41 -0.50 -15.72
CA LEU A 119 4.23 -0.39 -17.18
C LEU A 119 4.06 1.07 -17.63
N LEU A 120 3.26 1.84 -16.90
CA LEU A 120 3.12 3.28 -17.15
C LEU A 120 4.41 4.05 -16.89
N GLY A 121 5.18 3.68 -15.87
CA GLY A 121 6.45 4.32 -15.52
C GLY A 121 7.53 4.13 -16.57
N LEU A 122 7.48 3.05 -17.35
CA LEU A 122 8.38 2.86 -18.50
C LEU A 122 8.22 3.96 -19.56
N LEU A 123 7.06 4.62 -19.62
CA LEU A 123 6.86 5.76 -20.53
C LEU A 123 7.74 6.96 -20.17
N PHE A 124 8.29 7.04 -18.95
CA PHE A 124 9.27 8.09 -18.61
C PHE A 124 10.58 7.95 -19.38
N LEU A 125 10.87 6.80 -19.98
CA LEU A 125 12.02 6.67 -20.89
C LEU A 125 11.86 7.50 -22.17
N LEU A 126 10.65 7.96 -22.49
CA LEU A 126 10.39 8.85 -23.63
C LEU A 126 10.71 10.32 -23.32
N VAL A 127 10.95 10.67 -22.05
CA VAL A 127 11.25 12.05 -21.63
C VAL A 127 12.71 12.37 -21.96
N PRO A 128 13.00 13.51 -22.63
CA PRO A 128 14.38 13.92 -22.89
C PRO A 128 15.11 14.25 -21.57
N HIS A 129 16.41 13.92 -21.51
CA HIS A 129 17.30 14.20 -20.36
C HIS A 129 17.08 13.36 -19.09
N VAL A 130 16.53 12.15 -19.22
CA VAL A 130 16.43 11.20 -18.12
C VAL A 130 17.78 10.55 -17.85
N CYS A 131 18.34 10.73 -16.65
CA CYS A 131 19.59 10.11 -16.22
C CYS A 131 19.42 8.61 -15.94
N GLU A 132 20.48 7.83 -16.18
CA GLU A 132 20.56 6.38 -15.92
C GLU A 132 20.11 6.02 -14.49
N GLY A 133 19.46 4.87 -14.35
CA GLY A 133 18.93 4.37 -13.08
C GLY A 133 19.47 2.98 -12.73
N ALA A 134 19.04 2.47 -11.57
CA ALA A 134 19.34 1.11 -11.12
C ALA A 134 19.05 0.02 -12.17
N SER A 135 19.72 -1.12 -12.05
CA SER A 135 19.50 -2.27 -12.95
C SER A 135 18.04 -2.74 -12.94
N ALA A 136 17.58 -3.35 -14.04
CA ALA A 136 16.19 -3.86 -14.14
C ALA A 136 15.84 -4.86 -13.03
N ALA A 137 16.81 -5.68 -12.60
CA ALA A 137 16.63 -6.62 -11.51
C ALA A 137 16.42 -5.91 -10.17
N GLU A 138 17.18 -4.85 -9.90
CA GLU A 138 17.05 -4.05 -8.69
C GLU A 138 15.74 -3.26 -8.67
N LEU A 139 15.33 -2.69 -9.80
CA LEU A 139 14.02 -2.05 -9.94
C LEU A 139 12.88 -3.03 -9.67
N ALA A 140 12.96 -4.25 -10.20
CA ALA A 140 11.95 -5.29 -9.95
C ALA A 140 11.85 -5.65 -8.46
N LEU A 141 12.98 -5.76 -7.75
CA LEU A 141 13.00 -5.99 -6.31
C LEU A 141 12.37 -4.81 -5.53
N ARG A 142 12.68 -3.57 -5.91
CA ARG A 142 12.09 -2.36 -5.29
C ARG A 142 10.58 -2.28 -5.53
N VAL A 143 10.09 -2.67 -6.72
CA VAL A 143 8.66 -2.77 -7.02
C VAL A 143 7.98 -3.86 -6.19
N LEU A 144 8.63 -5.02 -6.04
CA LEU A 144 8.11 -6.11 -5.21
C LEU A 144 8.02 -5.70 -3.74
N ALA A 145 9.04 -5.03 -3.21
CA ALA A 145 9.03 -4.47 -1.86
C ALA A 145 7.87 -3.47 -1.67
N ARG A 146 7.68 -2.54 -2.62
CA ARG A 146 6.55 -1.59 -2.57
C ARG A 146 5.19 -2.28 -2.65
N THR A 147 5.09 -3.38 -3.39
CA THR A 147 3.86 -4.18 -3.47
C THR A 147 3.53 -4.80 -2.11
N LEU A 148 4.52 -5.36 -1.41
CA LEU A 148 4.35 -5.91 -0.07
C LEU A 148 3.96 -4.85 0.96
N VAL A 149 4.60 -3.68 0.92
CA VAL A 149 4.23 -2.55 1.77
C VAL A 149 2.78 -2.13 1.48
N SER A 150 2.43 -1.96 0.21
CA SER A 150 1.07 -1.57 -0.21
C SER A 150 0.00 -2.54 0.28
N TRP A 151 0.28 -3.85 0.20
CA TRP A 151 -0.60 -4.87 0.76
C TRP A 151 -0.76 -4.73 2.27
N THR A 152 0.33 -4.48 2.99
CA THR A 152 0.31 -4.25 4.45
C THR A 152 -0.58 -3.06 4.82
N TYR A 153 -0.42 -1.94 4.13
CA TYR A 153 -1.25 -0.74 4.34
C TYR A 153 -2.73 -0.98 4.00
N ALA A 154 -3.01 -1.71 2.92
CA ALA A 154 -4.38 -2.05 2.55
C ALA A 154 -5.05 -2.96 3.60
N VAL A 155 -4.34 -3.96 4.13
CA VAL A 155 -4.84 -4.83 5.22
C VAL A 155 -5.05 -4.04 6.51
N PHE A 156 -4.17 -3.10 6.83
CA PHE A 156 -4.38 -2.18 7.95
C PHE A 156 -5.60 -1.29 7.74
N GLY A 157 -5.81 -0.76 6.54
CA GLY A 157 -7.01 -0.01 6.17
C GLY A 157 -8.30 -0.81 6.34
N LEU A 158 -8.30 -2.09 5.95
CA LEU A 158 -9.41 -3.02 6.19
C LEU A 158 -9.75 -3.13 7.69
N LEU A 159 -8.73 -3.32 8.54
CA LEU A 159 -8.90 -3.39 9.98
C LEU A 159 -9.54 -2.11 10.54
N LEU A 160 -9.07 -0.93 10.12
CA LEU A 160 -9.62 0.36 10.55
C LEU A 160 -11.07 0.55 10.11
N LEU A 161 -11.43 0.12 8.90
CA LEU A 161 -12.81 0.18 8.40
C LEU A 161 -13.74 -0.74 9.20
N TRP A 162 -13.28 -1.95 9.50
CA TRP A 162 -14.04 -2.90 10.32
C TRP A 162 -14.20 -2.42 11.77
N LEU A 163 -13.18 -1.75 12.34
CA LEU A 163 -13.27 -1.07 13.63
C LEU A 163 -14.31 0.05 13.61
N ALA A 164 -14.30 0.88 12.57
CA ALA A 164 -15.18 2.05 12.49
C ALA A 164 -16.66 1.67 12.30
N ARG A 165 -16.96 0.52 11.66
CA ARG A 165 -18.32 0.03 11.34
C ARG A 165 -19.26 1.04 10.67
N ARG A 166 -18.73 2.13 10.10
CA ARG A 166 -19.51 3.19 9.45
C ARG A 166 -19.25 3.18 7.95
N SER A 167 -20.33 3.27 7.17
CA SER A 167 -20.21 3.66 5.77
C SER A 167 -19.71 5.10 5.72
N ARG A 168 -18.59 5.32 5.04
CA ARG A 168 -18.08 6.66 4.74
C ARG A 168 -18.49 7.00 3.31
N GLY A 169 -18.89 8.25 3.06
CA GLY A 169 -19.06 8.72 1.69
C GLY A 169 -17.73 8.75 0.94
N PHE A 170 -17.79 9.00 -0.38
CA PHE A 170 -16.61 9.05 -1.26
C PHE A 170 -15.46 9.92 -0.72
N GLY A 171 -15.76 11.11 -0.19
CA GLY A 171 -14.72 11.98 0.38
C GLY A 171 -13.98 11.35 1.58
N GLY A 172 -14.68 10.58 2.41
CA GLY A 172 -14.08 9.89 3.54
C GLY A 172 -13.22 8.68 3.13
N THR A 173 -13.59 7.96 2.07
CA THR A 173 -12.78 6.85 1.54
C THR A 173 -11.50 7.35 0.90
N VAL A 174 -11.59 8.44 0.12
CA VAL A 174 -10.41 9.11 -0.46
C VAL A 174 -9.49 9.64 0.62
N LEU A 175 -10.01 10.31 1.67
CA LEU A 175 -9.19 10.83 2.76
C LEU A 175 -8.45 9.70 3.50
N VAL A 176 -9.13 8.60 3.81
CA VAL A 176 -8.50 7.44 4.46
C VAL A 176 -7.43 6.83 3.57
N ALA A 177 -7.71 6.66 2.27
CA ALA A 177 -6.73 6.16 1.32
C ALA A 177 -5.53 7.10 1.18
N ALA A 178 -5.75 8.42 1.22
CA ALA A 178 -4.70 9.42 1.19
C ALA A 178 -3.83 9.38 2.46
N LEU A 179 -4.44 9.29 3.65
CA LEU A 179 -3.72 9.16 4.91
C LEU A 179 -2.91 7.86 4.95
N LEU A 180 -3.49 6.74 4.54
CA LEU A 180 -2.78 5.47 4.45
C LEU A 180 -1.64 5.53 3.43
N GLY A 181 -1.90 6.06 2.22
CA GLY A 181 -0.89 6.25 1.18
C GLY A 181 0.24 7.21 1.58
N ALA A 182 -0.06 8.20 2.42
CA ALA A 182 0.91 9.12 2.99
C ALA A 182 1.75 8.51 4.14
N GLY A 183 1.46 7.27 4.56
CA GLY A 183 2.24 6.59 5.59
C GLY A 183 1.64 6.66 6.99
N LEU A 184 0.32 6.83 7.17
CA LEU A 184 -0.31 6.90 8.50
C LEU A 184 0.10 5.72 9.41
N LEU A 185 0.18 4.50 8.87
CA LEU A 185 0.64 3.34 9.64
C LEU A 185 2.05 3.55 10.19
N ASN A 186 2.95 4.11 9.39
CA ASN A 186 4.30 4.46 9.84
C ASN A 186 4.26 5.51 10.97
N TYR A 187 3.47 6.58 10.84
CA TYR A 187 3.32 7.56 11.92
C TYR A 187 2.80 6.92 13.22
N VAL A 188 1.83 6.03 13.12
CA VAL A 188 1.28 5.30 14.29
C VAL A 188 2.33 4.39 14.92
N LEU A 189 3.11 3.66 14.11
CA LEU A 189 4.16 2.77 14.61
C LEU A 189 5.39 3.54 15.12
N MET A 190 5.62 4.77 14.65
CA MET A 190 6.71 5.64 15.08
C MET A 190 6.37 6.45 16.34
N LEU A 191 5.10 6.58 16.76
CA LEU A 191 4.72 7.22 18.03
C LEU A 191 5.51 6.70 19.25
N PRO A 192 5.62 5.38 19.48
CA PRO A 192 6.44 4.87 20.59
C PRO A 192 7.92 5.24 20.43
N LEU A 193 8.46 5.30 19.20
CA LEU A 193 9.82 5.76 18.95
C LEU A 193 9.99 7.24 19.29
N ILE A 194 9.04 8.09 18.89
CA ILE A 194 9.02 9.53 19.20
C ILE A 194 8.99 9.76 20.71
N ALA A 195 8.25 8.92 21.45
CA ALA A 195 8.23 8.96 22.91
C ALA A 195 9.53 8.43 23.55
N LEU A 196 10.22 7.50 22.90
CA LEU A 196 11.45 6.89 23.39
C LEU A 196 12.69 7.76 23.16
N ILE A 197 12.72 8.58 22.10
CA ILE A 197 13.83 9.49 21.77
C ILE A 197 14.21 10.43 22.92
N PRO A 198 13.28 11.20 23.54
CA PRO A 198 13.63 12.08 24.67
C PRO A 198 14.00 11.30 25.93
N LEU A 199 13.53 10.05 26.10
CA LEU A 199 13.97 9.18 27.18
C LEU A 199 15.39 8.63 26.94
N SER A 200 15.75 8.39 25.68
CA SER A 200 17.06 7.85 25.31
C SER A 200 18.21 8.82 25.55
N SER A 201 17.95 10.14 25.56
CA SER A 201 18.93 11.14 25.99
C SER A 201 19.18 11.12 27.50
N VAL A 202 18.28 10.54 28.28
CA VAL A 202 18.40 10.42 29.75
C VAL A 202 18.94 9.03 30.14
N VAL A 203 18.61 7.99 29.38
CA VAL A 203 19.03 6.60 29.62
C VAL A 203 19.70 6.03 28.37
N PRO A 204 21.04 5.95 28.31
CA PRO A 204 21.77 5.50 27.13
C PRO A 204 21.42 4.07 26.67
N ALA A 205 21.01 3.20 27.60
CA ALA A 205 20.56 1.84 27.28
C ALA A 205 19.31 1.80 26.39
N LEU A 206 18.46 2.84 26.42
CA LEU A 206 17.27 2.94 25.57
C LEU A 206 17.61 3.37 24.14
N GLN A 207 18.81 3.90 23.89
CA GLN A 207 19.25 4.33 22.56
C GLN A 207 19.40 3.13 21.61
N GLY A 208 19.90 2.00 22.10
CA GLY A 208 19.95 0.74 21.35
C GLY A 208 18.57 0.18 21.01
N VAL A 209 17.61 0.33 21.93
CA VAL A 209 16.21 -0.09 21.71
C VAL A 209 15.53 0.82 20.69
N ALA A 210 15.70 2.14 20.79
CA ALA A 210 15.17 3.10 19.83
C ALA A 210 15.73 2.83 18.42
N TYR A 211 17.04 2.62 18.31
CA TYR A 211 17.67 2.31 17.04
C TYR A 211 17.20 0.98 16.45
N GLY A 212 17.09 -0.07 17.27
CA GLY A 212 16.53 -1.36 16.85
C GLY A 212 15.08 -1.26 16.37
N MET A 213 14.24 -0.51 17.09
CA MET A 213 12.85 -0.25 16.66
C MET A 213 12.78 0.52 15.35
N PHE A 214 13.63 1.55 15.18
CA PHE A 214 13.70 2.30 13.94
C PHE A 214 14.11 1.41 12.76
N GLN A 215 15.14 0.59 12.91
CA GLN A 215 15.56 -0.36 11.85
C GLN A 215 14.45 -1.35 11.47
N LEU A 216 13.65 -1.78 12.44
CA LEU A 216 12.55 -2.71 12.21
C LEU A 216 11.37 -2.07 11.46
N LEU A 217 11.14 -0.77 11.70
CA LEU A 217 10.02 0.00 11.14
C LEU A 217 10.36 0.77 9.86
N ALA A 218 11.63 1.14 9.65
CA ALA A 218 12.12 1.84 8.46
C ALA A 218 11.68 1.20 7.12
N PRO A 219 11.60 -0.14 6.99
CA PRO A 219 11.13 -0.78 5.76
C PRO A 219 9.66 -0.52 5.41
N LEU A 220 8.83 -0.13 6.38
CA LEU A 220 7.41 0.21 6.17
C LEU A 220 7.22 1.64 5.67
N ILE A 221 8.29 2.43 5.57
CA ILE A 221 8.26 3.80 5.08
C ILE A 221 8.34 3.78 3.55
N PRO A 222 7.28 4.20 2.83
CA PRO A 222 7.28 4.21 1.37
C PRO A 222 8.39 5.11 0.79
N SER A 223 8.83 6.13 1.54
CA SER A 223 9.93 7.02 1.19
C SER A 223 11.32 6.53 1.62
N ALA A 224 11.47 5.70 2.66
CA ALA A 224 12.80 5.20 3.06
C ALA A 224 13.32 4.09 2.14
N LEU A 225 12.43 3.41 1.40
CA LEU A 225 12.79 2.49 0.31
C LEU A 225 13.46 3.18 -0.89
N LEU A 226 13.51 4.52 -0.94
CA LEU A 226 14.32 5.29 -1.89
C LEU A 226 15.76 5.52 -1.39
N GLY A 227 16.01 5.36 -0.09
CA GLY A 227 17.20 5.87 0.59
C GLY A 227 18.18 4.83 1.13
N SER A 228 17.95 3.52 0.96
CA SER A 228 18.95 2.52 1.34
C SER A 228 20.06 2.46 0.29
N VAL A 229 21.02 3.36 0.47
CA VAL A 229 22.33 3.48 -0.19
C VAL A 229 23.27 2.32 0.21
N THR A 230 22.76 1.14 0.50
CA THR A 230 23.63 -0.03 0.69
C THR A 230 23.74 -0.73 -0.66
N GLY A 231 24.80 -0.39 -1.40
CA GLY A 231 25.28 -1.11 -2.59
C GLY A 231 25.75 -2.53 -2.29
N ALA A 232 25.00 -3.28 -1.49
CA ALA A 232 25.20 -4.70 -1.26
C ALA A 232 24.10 -5.44 -2.02
N ALA A 233 24.52 -6.25 -2.99
CA ALA A 233 23.71 -7.12 -3.82
C ALA A 233 23.05 -8.28 -3.05
N GLY A 234 22.45 -7.99 -1.89
CA GLY A 234 21.77 -8.93 -1.02
C GLY A 234 20.32 -8.50 -0.82
N LEU A 235 19.40 -9.44 -1.03
CA LEU A 235 17.99 -9.28 -0.71
C LEU A 235 17.88 -9.20 0.82
N ASP A 236 17.90 -7.99 1.38
CA ASP A 236 17.61 -7.81 2.80
C ASP A 236 16.18 -8.34 3.04
N LEU A 237 16.07 -9.41 3.83
CA LEU A 237 14.81 -10.09 4.11
C LEU A 237 13.99 -9.32 5.16
N LEU A 238 14.62 -8.39 5.88
CA LEU A 238 13.98 -7.64 6.96
C LEU A 238 12.70 -6.91 6.52
N PRO A 239 12.65 -6.17 5.39
CA PRO A 239 11.42 -5.58 4.86
C PRO A 239 10.28 -6.58 4.62
N VAL A 240 10.62 -7.73 4.06
CA VAL A 240 9.65 -8.79 3.73
C VAL A 240 9.07 -9.36 5.02
N VAL A 241 9.95 -9.68 5.99
CA VAL A 241 9.56 -10.22 7.30
C VAL A 241 8.67 -9.21 8.03
N THR A 242 9.05 -7.93 8.09
CA THR A 242 8.26 -6.90 8.76
C THR A 242 6.86 -6.78 8.14
N CYS A 243 6.75 -6.71 6.81
CA CYS A 243 5.45 -6.64 6.12
C CYS A 243 4.58 -7.86 6.44
N VAL A 244 5.16 -9.08 6.35
CA VAL A 244 4.43 -10.32 6.62
C VAL A 244 3.95 -10.39 8.08
N VAL A 245 4.80 -10.03 9.05
CA VAL A 245 4.43 -9.99 10.47
C VAL A 245 3.30 -8.99 10.70
N CYS A 246 3.37 -7.78 10.13
CA CYS A 246 2.32 -6.77 10.24
C CYS A 246 1.00 -7.26 9.63
N VAL A 247 1.03 -7.90 8.47
CA VAL A 247 -0.16 -8.48 7.84
C VAL A 247 -0.75 -9.57 8.73
N ILE A 248 0.06 -10.51 9.23
CA ILE A 248 -0.42 -11.58 10.12
C ILE A 248 -1.07 -11.00 11.38
N ALA A 249 -0.43 -10.01 12.01
CA ALA A 249 -0.96 -9.33 13.19
C ALA A 249 -2.31 -8.64 12.89
N CYS A 250 -2.39 -7.90 11.77
CA CYS A 250 -3.63 -7.24 11.36
C CYS A 250 -4.75 -8.25 11.04
N LEU A 251 -4.42 -9.38 10.41
CA LEU A 251 -5.38 -10.45 10.13
C LEU A 251 -5.87 -11.13 11.40
N ALA A 252 -4.98 -11.40 12.36
CA ALA A 252 -5.33 -11.95 13.66
C ALA A 252 -6.28 -10.99 14.43
N ALA A 253 -5.95 -9.70 14.48
CA ALA A 253 -6.80 -8.67 15.07
C ALA A 253 -8.15 -8.56 14.38
N SER A 254 -8.17 -8.61 13.04
CA SER A 254 -9.40 -8.57 12.24
C SER A 254 -10.30 -9.77 12.51
N ARG A 255 -9.73 -10.97 12.62
CA ARG A 255 -10.48 -12.19 12.97
C ARG A 255 -11.07 -12.09 14.37
N ALA A 256 -10.29 -11.63 15.34
CA ALA A 256 -10.77 -11.43 16.71
C ALA A 256 -11.90 -10.39 16.77
N LEU A 257 -11.77 -9.30 16.02
CA LEU A 257 -12.78 -8.25 15.94
C LEU A 257 -14.08 -8.74 15.29
N MET A 258 -13.99 -9.45 14.18
CA MET A 258 -15.16 -10.01 13.49
C MET A 258 -15.82 -11.13 14.32
N ALA A 259 -15.05 -11.88 15.13
CA ALA A 259 -15.63 -12.86 16.05
C ALA A 259 -16.53 -12.22 17.12
N ARG A 260 -16.23 -10.98 17.53
CA ARG A 260 -16.99 -10.21 18.53
C ARG A 260 -18.10 -9.34 17.93
N ALA A 261 -18.25 -9.31 16.61
CA ALA A 261 -19.30 -8.55 15.96
C ALA A 261 -20.64 -9.27 16.10
N SER A 262 -21.51 -8.78 16.99
CA SER A 262 -22.95 -9.07 16.95
C SER A 262 -23.57 -8.33 15.76
N LEU A 263 -24.42 -9.04 15.00
CA LEU A 263 -25.22 -8.50 13.90
C LEU A 263 -26.17 -7.39 14.37
#